data_AF-A0A2S7D6J0-F1
#
_entry.id   AF-A0A2S7D6J0-F1
#
_cell.length_a   1.000
_cell.length_b   1.000
_cell.length_c   1.000
_cell.angle_alpha   90.00
_cell.angle_beta   90.00
_cell.angle_gamma   90.00
#
_symmetry.space_group_name_H-M   'P 1'
#
loop_
_entity.id
_entity.type
_entity.pdbx_description
1 polymer ?
#
loop_
_entity_poly.entity_id
_entity_poly.type
_entity_poly.pdbx_seq_one_letter_code
_entity_poly.pdbx_strand_id
1 'polypeptide(L)' 'MHDSATSVSDPRPQPPQAPAPNECCESGCPLCVHDLYAEELTRYRQALAAWEARQLAQPR' A
#
# COMPACT_ATOMS: atom_id res chain seq x y z
N MET A 1 12.39 -29.34 -12.24
CA MET A 1 12.06 -28.45 -11.10
C MET A 1 11.31 -27.28 -11.70
N HIS A 2 10.09 -27.02 -11.24
CA HIS A 2 9.01 -26.35 -11.97
C HIS A 2 9.41 -25.03 -12.65
N ASP A 3 9.19 -25.03 -13.96
CA ASP A 3 9.04 -23.88 -14.85
C ASP A 3 7.69 -23.19 -14.59
N SER A 4 7.65 -21.86 -14.69
CA SER A 4 6.45 -21.02 -14.90
C SER A 4 5.44 -20.78 -13.76
N ALA A 5 5.80 -20.03 -12.71
CA ALA A 5 4.80 -19.40 -11.82
C ALA A 5 5.05 -17.91 -11.53
N THR A 6 5.81 -17.22 -12.37
CA THR A 6 5.77 -15.75 -12.50
C THR A 6 4.59 -15.36 -13.39
N SER A 7 3.42 -15.96 -13.17
CA SER A 7 2.21 -15.68 -13.93
C SER A 7 1.67 -14.32 -13.50
N VAL A 8 2.10 -13.28 -14.23
CA VAL A 8 1.33 -12.10 -14.64
C VAL A 8 0.18 -11.73 -13.69
N SER A 9 0.52 -11.59 -12.41
CA SER A 9 -0.41 -11.11 -11.41
C SER A 9 0.17 -9.77 -11.07
N ASP A 10 -0.41 -8.74 -11.66
CA ASP A 10 -0.29 -7.38 -11.15
C ASP A 10 -1.40 -7.26 -10.10
N PRO A 11 -1.22 -7.78 -8.85
CA PRO A 11 -2.29 -7.74 -7.87
C PRO A 11 -2.58 -6.30 -7.49
N ARG A 12 -3.86 -6.05 -7.18
CA ARG A 12 -4.24 -4.76 -6.62
C ARG A 12 -3.44 -4.50 -5.33
N PRO A 13 -2.81 -3.33 -5.16
CA PRO A 13 -2.15 -3.01 -3.91
C PRO A 13 -3.17 -3.02 -2.77
N GLN A 14 -2.71 -3.37 -1.57
CA GLN A 14 -3.56 -3.41 -0.37
C GLN A 14 -3.37 -2.14 0.46
N PRO A 15 -4.45 -1.60 1.06
CA PRO A 15 -4.34 -0.44 1.92
C PRO A 15 -3.51 -0.77 3.17
N PRO A 16 -2.71 0.18 3.68
CA PRO A 16 -2.04 0.00 4.97
C PRO A 16 -3.08 -0.12 6.07
N GLN A 17 -2.75 -0.88 7.11
CA GLN A 17 -3.59 -0.98 8.30
C GLN A 17 -3.50 0.31 9.11
N ALA A 18 -4.65 0.84 9.54
CA ALA A 18 -4.68 2.02 10.39
C ALA A 18 -4.07 1.71 11.77
N PRO A 19 -3.23 2.60 12.32
CA PRO A 19 -2.66 2.39 13.64
C PRO A 19 -3.74 2.48 14.72
N ALA A 20 -3.58 1.68 15.76
CA ALA A 20 -4.47 1.71 16.91
C ALA A 20 -4.18 2.95 17.80
N PRO A 21 -5.17 3.45 18.57
CA PRO A 21 -4.98 4.63 19.40
C PRO A 21 -3.83 4.51 20.41
N ASN A 22 -3.60 3.30 20.93
CA ASN A 22 -2.55 3.00 21.90
C ASN A 22 -1.14 2.87 21.28
N GLU A 23 -1.02 2.90 19.96
CA GLU A 23 0.28 2.95 19.26
C GLU A 23 0.79 4.39 19.16
N CYS A 24 -0.10 5.38 19.32
CA CYS A 24 0.32 6.76 19.47
C CYS A 24 0.85 6.97 20.89
N CYS A 25 2.10 7.37 20.98
CA CYS A 25 2.79 7.68 22.24
C CYS A 25 2.18 8.90 22.97
N GLU A 26 1.41 9.75 22.28
CA GLU A 26 0.70 10.96 22.76
C GLU A 26 1.53 11.97 23.60
N SER A 27 2.83 11.69 23.77
CA SER A 27 3.74 12.38 24.69
C SER A 27 4.80 13.18 23.93
N GLY A 28 4.61 13.42 22.63
CA GLY A 28 5.55 14.15 21.78
C GLY A 28 6.72 13.31 21.26
N CYS A 29 6.53 12.00 21.06
CA CYS A 29 7.52 11.15 20.41
C CYS A 29 7.94 11.75 19.04
N PRO A 30 9.23 11.71 18.67
CA PRO A 30 9.75 12.34 17.45
C PRO A 30 9.25 11.68 16.16
N LEU A 31 8.68 10.47 16.26
CA LEU A 31 8.09 9.75 15.15
C LEU A 31 6.64 9.40 15.49
N CYS A 32 5.70 10.09 14.86
CA CYS A 32 4.27 9.85 15.05
C CYS A 32 3.81 8.70 14.14
N VAL A 33 3.15 7.70 14.72
CA VAL A 33 2.61 6.57 13.95
C VAL A 33 1.56 7.01 12.93
N HIS A 34 0.81 8.08 13.22
CA HIS A 34 -0.15 8.65 12.28
C HIS A 34 0.53 9.32 11.08
N ASP A 35 1.69 9.95 11.28
CA ASP A 35 2.45 10.56 10.18
C ASP A 35 3.02 9.48 9.26
N LEU A 36 3.61 8.43 9.84
CA LEU A 36 4.06 7.26 9.08
C LEU A 36 2.91 6.62 8.29
N TYR A 37 1.76 6.42 8.94
CA TYR A 37 0.58 5.88 8.28
C TYR A 37 0.10 6.77 7.12
N ALA A 38 0.13 8.09 7.28
CA ALA A 38 -0.24 9.03 6.22
C ALA A 38 0.71 8.96 5.01
N GLU A 39 2.01 8.78 5.25
CA GLU A 39 3.00 8.55 4.19
C GLU A 39 2.76 7.24 3.45
N GLU A 40 2.56 6.14 4.18
CA GLU A 40 2.26 4.83 3.59
C GLU A 40 0.93 4.85 2.82
N LEU A 41 -0.08 5.56 3.33
CA LEU A 41 -1.35 5.74 2.64
C LEU A 41 -1.19 6.53 1.34
N THR A 42 -0.29 7.50 1.32
CA THR A 42 0.04 8.27 0.10
C THR A 42 0.69 7.36 -0.95
N ARG A 43 1.67 6.54 -0.55
CA ARG A 43 2.30 5.55 -1.43
C ARG A 43 1.30 4.53 -1.97
N TYR A 44 0.41 4.04 -1.10
CA TYR A 44 -0.67 3.15 -1.48
C TYR A 44 -1.58 3.76 -2.56
N ARG A 45 -2.01 5.02 -2.38
CA ARG A 45 -2.87 5.70 -3.36
C ARG A 45 -2.18 5.86 -4.71
N GLN A 46 -0.89 6.18 -4.73
CA GLN A 46 -0.10 6.26 -5.97
C GLN A 46 0.02 4.90 -6.66
N ALA A 47 0.32 3.85 -5.89
CA ALA A 47 0.39 2.48 -6.40
C ALA A 47 -0.96 2.02 -6.95
N LEU A 48 -2.05 2.33 -6.26
CA LEU A 48 -3.41 1.98 -6.68
C LEU A 48 -3.78 2.67 -7.98
N ALA A 49 -3.53 3.98 -8.11
CA ALA A 49 -3.80 4.71 -9.35
C ALA A 49 -2.98 4.15 -10.54
N ALA A 50 -1.72 3.80 -10.31
CA ALA A 50 -0.88 3.18 -11.32
C ALA A 50 -1.39 1.79 -11.73
N TRP A 51 -1.86 1.00 -10.75
CA TRP A 51 -2.49 -0.30 -11.00
C TRP A 51 -3.77 -0.14 -11.82
N GLU A 52 -4.67 0.77 -11.44
CA GLU A 52 -5.93 1.04 -12.15
C GLU A 52 -5.67 1.45 -13.62
N ALA A 53 -4.67 2.30 -13.86
CA ALA A 53 -4.26 2.68 -15.21
C ALA A 53 -3.80 1.47 -16.04
N ARG A 54 -3.06 0.53 -15.45
CA ARG A 54 -2.64 -0.71 -16.13
C ARG A 54 -3.82 -1.65 -16.36
N GLN A 55 -4.78 -1.75 -15.44
CA GLN A 55 -5.98 -2.57 -15.64
C GLN A 55 -6.85 -2.05 -16.79
N LEU A 56 -6.93 -0.73 -16.95
CA LEU A 56 -7.65 -0.10 -18.08
C LEU A 56 -6.91 -0.30 -19.42
N ALA A 57 -5.57 -0.30 -19.39
CA ALA A 57 -4.75 -0.50 -20.59
C ALA A 57 -4.63 -1.98 -20.99
N GLN A 58 -4.87 -2.91 -20.08
CA GLN A 58 -4.87 -4.34 -20.38
C GLN A 58 -6.20 -4.73 -21.07
N PRO A 59 -6.14 -5.25 -22.31
CA PRO A 59 -7.34 -5.79 -22.95
C PRO A 59 -7.81 -7.00 -22.15
N ARG A 60 -9.10 -7.00 -21.82
CA ARG A 60 -9.76 -8.06 -21.05
C ARG A 60 -10.05 -9.30 -21.88
#